data_AF-A0A1A7ZTG4-F1
#
_entry.id   AF-A0A1A7ZTG4-F1
#
_cell.length_a   1.000
_cell.length_b   1.000
_cell.length_c   1.000
_cell.angle_alpha   90.00
_cell.angle_beta   90.00
_cell.angle_gamma   90.00
#
_symmetry.space_group_name_H-M   'P 1'
#
loop_
_entity.id
_entity.type
_entity.pdbx_description
1 polymer ?
#
loop_
_entity_poly.entity_id
_entity_poly.type
_entity_poly.pdbx_seq_one_letter_code
_entity_poly.pdbx_strand_id
1 'polypeptide(L)'
;EGGVTNSSPAVRVASFFSSACDHDGCCGGTEPETSSGERAERGGRSERRGRPSGGGRKSKSATTAAEVAADGVVEVTTQLEKQAIEDKEKEEDGEEDGDDGENAAGKKKKKKKKKKGSKTQTDPPSVPICELYPNGVFPIGQECEYPVCQDGRSAVSRMTIEERRVLDKANEEVWNDFRQAAEAHRQVRSHVRSFLKPGLTMIEICERLEDCSRKLIKENGLDAGLAFPTGCSLNHCAAHYTPNAGDTTVLQYDDVCKIDFGTHINGRIIDCAFTVTFNPKYDKLLEAVRDATNTGIRNAGIDVRLCDVGEAIQEVMESYEVELDGKTYQVKPIRNLNGHSIGQYRIHAGKTVPIVKGGEATRMEEGEVYAIETFGSTGKGVVHDDMECSHYMKNFDVGHVPIRLPRAKHLLNVINENFGTLAFCRRWLDRLGESKYLMALKNLCDLGIVDPYPPLCDTKGCYTAQFEHTILLRPTCKEVVSRGDDY
;
A
#
# COMPACT_ATOMS: atom_id res chain seq x y z
N GLU A 1 -43.45 45.01 -26.38
CA GLU A 1 -43.60 43.95 -27.40
C GLU A 1 -42.19 43.51 -27.80
N GLY A 2 -41.63 42.31 -27.64
CA GLY A 2 -41.97 41.00 -27.06
C GLY A 2 -40.90 39.98 -27.54
N GLY A 3 -40.42 39.06 -26.66
CA GLY A 3 -39.61 37.82 -26.94
C GLY A 3 -38.12 38.03 -27.30
N VAL A 4 -37.05 37.52 -26.63
CA VAL A 4 -36.66 36.22 -25.99
C VAL A 4 -36.66 35.03 -26.99
N THR A 5 -35.54 34.39 -27.36
CA THR A 5 -34.87 33.26 -26.64
C THR A 5 -33.62 32.70 -27.37
N ASN A 6 -32.76 32.06 -26.57
CA ASN A 6 -31.53 31.28 -26.79
C ASN A 6 -31.62 30.07 -27.76
N SER A 7 -30.48 29.63 -28.31
CA SER A 7 -29.84 28.34 -27.95
C SER A 7 -28.54 28.03 -28.73
N SER A 8 -27.54 27.56 -27.98
CA SER A 8 -26.18 27.12 -28.36
C SER A 8 -26.13 25.61 -28.74
N PRO A 9 -24.97 25.06 -29.15
CA PRO A 9 -24.86 23.87 -30.00
C PRO A 9 -24.78 22.53 -29.25
N ALA A 10 -25.08 21.45 -29.98
CA ALA A 10 -25.04 20.08 -29.51
C ALA A 10 -23.60 19.54 -29.35
N VAL A 11 -23.37 18.95 -28.19
CA VAL A 11 -22.17 18.28 -27.69
C VAL A 11 -22.09 16.86 -28.27
N ARG A 12 -20.90 16.45 -28.76
CA ARG A 12 -20.57 15.06 -29.04
C ARG A 12 -20.14 14.37 -27.74
N VAL A 13 -20.86 13.30 -27.40
CA VAL A 13 -20.68 12.47 -26.20
C VAL A 13 -19.57 11.43 -26.46
N ALA A 14 -18.70 11.27 -25.46
CA ALA A 14 -17.67 10.24 -25.36
C ALA A 14 -18.28 8.88 -25.00
N SER A 15 -17.81 7.82 -25.65
CA SER A 15 -18.21 6.43 -25.40
C SER A 15 -17.26 5.76 -24.41
N PHE A 16 -17.80 5.38 -23.26
CA PHE A 16 -17.31 4.30 -22.40
C PHE A 16 -17.58 2.94 -23.09
N PHE A 17 -16.67 1.97 -22.98
CA PHE A 17 -16.96 0.56 -23.25
C PHE A 17 -16.61 -0.26 -22.00
N SER A 18 -17.65 -0.70 -21.30
CA SER A 18 -17.65 -1.91 -20.47
C SER A 18 -18.41 -2.96 -21.29
N SER A 19 -17.75 -4.06 -21.63
CA SER A 19 -18.30 -5.15 -22.45
C SER A 19 -18.96 -6.18 -21.53
N ALA A 20 -20.29 -6.11 -21.41
CA ALA A 20 -21.12 -7.23 -20.96
C ALA A 20 -21.58 -8.03 -22.19
N CYS A 21 -21.33 -9.33 -22.16
CA CYS A 21 -21.82 -10.30 -23.13
C CYS A 21 -23.31 -10.57 -22.88
N ASP A 22 -24.15 -10.29 -23.88
CA ASP A 22 -25.45 -10.94 -24.04
C ASP A 22 -25.60 -11.31 -25.53
N HIS A 23 -25.77 -12.62 -25.77
CA HIS A 23 -26.19 -13.17 -27.05
C HIS A 23 -27.61 -13.68 -26.87
N ASP A 24 -28.54 -13.13 -27.66
CA ASP A 24 -29.88 -13.67 -27.78
C ASP A 24 -30.29 -13.78 -29.26
N GLY A 25 -30.87 -14.94 -29.61
CA GLY A 25 -31.92 -15.06 -30.62
C GLY A 25 -31.55 -15.58 -32.02
N CYS A 26 -31.82 -16.86 -32.28
CA CYS A 26 -32.71 -17.25 -33.41
C CYS A 26 -33.21 -18.71 -33.34
N CYS A 27 -34.51 -18.81 -33.00
CA CYS A 27 -35.59 -19.55 -33.68
C CYS A 27 -35.68 -21.09 -33.78
N GLY A 28 -36.82 -21.59 -33.26
CA GLY A 28 -37.60 -22.75 -33.74
C GLY A 28 -37.34 -24.04 -32.95
N GLY A 29 -38.28 -24.77 -32.38
CA GLY A 29 -39.75 -24.85 -32.47
C GLY A 29 -40.13 -26.30 -32.10
N THR A 30 -41.34 -26.51 -31.57
CA THR A 30 -42.06 -27.79 -31.31
C THR A 30 -41.71 -28.59 -30.04
N GLU A 31 -42.63 -28.54 -29.06
CA GLU A 31 -42.94 -29.66 -28.13
C GLU A 31 -43.81 -30.71 -28.86
N PRO A 32 -43.88 -31.96 -28.37
CA PRO A 32 -44.98 -32.28 -27.44
C PRO A 32 -44.66 -33.30 -26.31
N GLU A 33 -45.42 -33.14 -25.23
CA GLU A 33 -46.08 -34.14 -24.37
C GLU A 33 -45.36 -35.37 -23.76
N THR A 34 -45.36 -35.37 -22.42
CA THR A 34 -45.70 -36.44 -21.45
C THR A 34 -45.29 -37.91 -21.73
N SER A 35 -44.59 -38.54 -20.77
CA SER A 35 -45.20 -39.56 -19.89
C SER A 35 -44.20 -40.21 -18.92
N SER A 36 -44.72 -40.48 -17.74
CA SER A 36 -44.21 -41.28 -16.62
C SER A 36 -43.90 -42.73 -16.96
N GLY A 37 -42.93 -43.35 -16.27
CA GLY A 37 -42.81 -44.80 -16.22
C GLY A 37 -41.64 -45.33 -15.39
N GLU A 38 -41.87 -45.62 -14.11
CA GLU A 38 -41.07 -46.54 -13.31
C GLU A 38 -41.14 -47.97 -13.85
N ARG A 39 -40.03 -48.73 -13.82
CA ARG A 39 -40.01 -50.12 -13.31
C ARG A 39 -38.60 -50.76 -13.23
N ALA A 40 -38.24 -51.06 -11.99
CA ALA A 40 -37.66 -52.29 -11.40
C ALA A 40 -37.00 -53.40 -12.25
N GLU A 41 -35.79 -53.76 -11.76
CA GLU A 41 -35.22 -55.08 -11.43
C GLU A 41 -35.51 -56.36 -12.25
N ARG A 42 -34.43 -57.08 -12.59
CA ARG A 42 -34.02 -58.43 -12.08
C ARG A 42 -32.77 -58.90 -12.82
N GLY A 43 -31.67 -59.24 -12.14
CA GLY A 43 -31.29 -60.61 -11.71
C GLY A 43 -30.41 -61.28 -12.78
N GLY A 44 -29.28 -61.93 -12.54
CA GLY A 44 -28.49 -62.37 -11.38
C GLY A 44 -27.67 -63.59 -11.84
N ARG A 45 -26.43 -63.79 -11.39
CA ARG A 45 -25.88 -65.13 -11.03
C ARG A 45 -24.48 -65.05 -10.42
N SER A 46 -24.27 -65.98 -9.50
CA SER A 46 -23.10 -66.20 -8.64
C SER A 46 -22.05 -67.14 -9.25
N GLU A 47 -20.81 -67.10 -8.76
CA GLU A 47 -19.94 -68.25 -8.37
C GLU A 47 -18.65 -67.67 -7.74
N ARG A 48 -18.34 -67.76 -6.42
CA ARG A 48 -17.93 -68.83 -5.48
C ARG A 48 -16.49 -69.37 -5.60
N ARG A 49 -15.79 -69.31 -4.44
CA ARG A 49 -14.60 -70.05 -3.93
C ARG A 49 -13.24 -69.36 -4.13
N GLY A 50 -12.33 -69.24 -3.16
CA GLY A 50 -12.28 -69.80 -1.80
C GLY A 50 -11.16 -69.17 -0.94
N ARG A 51 -11.22 -69.42 0.38
CA ARG A 51 -10.16 -69.19 1.38
C ARG A 51 -9.65 -70.55 1.86
N PRO A 52 -8.49 -70.57 2.55
CA PRO A 52 -8.39 -71.35 3.78
C PRO A 52 -7.99 -70.52 5.01
N SER A 53 -8.43 -71.04 6.16
CA SER A 53 -8.21 -70.73 7.57
C SER A 53 -6.75 -70.90 8.04
N GLY A 54 -6.29 -70.44 9.21
CA GLY A 54 -6.96 -69.89 10.39
C GLY A 54 -6.03 -69.72 11.61
N GLY A 55 -6.64 -69.49 12.79
CA GLY A 55 -6.03 -69.38 14.13
C GLY A 55 -5.92 -67.92 14.61
N GLY A 56 -6.43 -67.44 15.75
CA GLY A 56 -7.15 -68.03 16.89
C GLY A 56 -6.54 -67.55 18.21
N ARG A 57 -7.04 -66.45 18.83
CA ARG A 57 -7.32 -66.29 20.28
C ARG A 57 -7.54 -64.83 20.76
N LYS A 58 -8.67 -64.68 21.47
CA LYS A 58 -8.98 -63.94 22.71
C LYS A 58 -8.76 -62.41 22.85
N SER A 59 -9.79 -61.82 23.46
CA SER A 59 -10.02 -60.43 23.86
C SER A 59 -9.33 -60.04 25.18
N LYS A 60 -8.93 -58.76 25.32
CA LYS A 60 -9.38 -57.80 26.36
C LYS A 60 -8.59 -56.47 26.37
N SER A 61 -9.35 -55.39 26.65
CA SER A 61 -9.05 -54.12 27.33
C SER A 61 -8.04 -53.10 26.77
N ALA A 62 -8.49 -51.85 26.80
CA ALA A 62 -7.80 -50.61 26.47
C ALA A 62 -7.01 -50.03 27.66
N THR A 63 -5.84 -49.43 27.38
CA THR A 63 -5.29 -48.25 28.10
C THR A 63 -4.16 -47.58 27.31
N THR A 64 -4.34 -46.28 27.05
CA THR A 64 -3.38 -45.15 27.01
C THR A 64 -2.03 -45.25 26.26
N ALA A 65 -1.96 -44.56 25.12
CA ALA A 65 -0.73 -44.24 24.37
C ALA A 65 -0.29 -42.76 24.53
N ALA A 66 -0.62 -42.11 25.65
CA ALA A 66 -0.38 -40.68 25.88
C ALA A 66 0.79 -40.38 26.84
N GLU A 67 1.40 -41.39 27.50
CA GLU A 67 2.45 -41.16 28.50
C GLU A 67 3.89 -41.30 27.97
N VAL A 68 4.11 -41.85 26.76
CA VAL A 68 5.47 -42.08 26.23
C VAL A 68 6.01 -40.88 25.42
N ALA A 69 5.14 -39.92 25.03
CA ALA A 69 5.56 -38.74 24.27
C ALA A 69 5.93 -37.53 25.16
N ALA A 70 5.59 -37.55 26.45
CA ALA A 70 5.85 -36.46 27.37
C ALA A 70 7.29 -36.48 27.95
N ASP A 71 7.87 -37.67 28.14
CA ASP A 71 9.22 -37.81 28.73
C ASP A 71 10.35 -37.35 27.79
N GLY A 72 10.19 -37.58 26.48
CA GLY A 72 11.22 -37.20 25.49
C GLY A 72 11.37 -35.69 25.30
N VAL A 73 10.34 -34.89 25.61
CA VAL A 73 10.39 -33.42 25.45
C VAL A 73 11.10 -32.78 26.65
N VAL A 74 10.93 -33.33 27.85
CA VAL A 74 11.58 -32.86 29.08
C VAL A 74 13.08 -33.14 29.06
N GLU A 75 13.50 -34.26 28.47
CA GLU A 75 14.92 -34.64 28.37
C GLU A 75 15.70 -33.71 27.43
N VAL A 76 15.07 -33.27 26.33
CA VAL A 76 15.68 -32.34 25.36
C VAL A 76 15.77 -30.91 25.90
N THR A 77 14.76 -30.43 26.64
CA THR A 77 14.81 -29.10 27.27
C THR A 77 15.87 -29.03 28.36
N THR A 78 16.07 -30.12 29.13
CA THR A 78 17.08 -30.17 30.19
C THR A 78 18.51 -30.20 29.63
N GLN A 79 18.71 -30.78 28.44
CA GLN A 79 20.02 -30.77 27.76
C GLN A 79 20.37 -29.40 27.19
N LEU A 80 19.38 -28.65 26.68
CA LEU A 80 19.58 -27.29 26.16
C LEU A 80 19.86 -26.27 27.28
N GLU A 81 19.25 -26.44 28.46
CA GLU A 81 19.52 -25.60 29.62
C GLU A 81 20.92 -25.83 30.21
N LYS A 82 21.42 -27.08 30.19
CA LYS A 82 22.80 -27.39 30.62
C LYS A 82 23.85 -26.81 29.68
N GLN A 83 23.62 -26.85 28.37
CA GLN A 83 24.51 -26.22 27.38
C GLN A 83 24.59 -24.69 27.55
N ALA A 84 23.46 -24.05 27.88
CA ALA A 84 23.40 -22.61 28.13
C ALA A 84 24.09 -22.17 29.44
N ILE A 85 24.30 -23.09 30.40
CA ILE A 85 25.01 -22.83 31.66
C ILE A 85 26.52 -23.06 31.48
N GLU A 86 26.92 -24.13 30.78
CA GLU A 86 28.35 -24.41 30.50
C GLU A 86 29.00 -23.35 29.60
N ASP A 87 28.25 -22.72 28.69
CA ASP A 87 28.76 -21.61 27.86
C ASP A 87 28.83 -20.28 28.63
N LYS A 88 28.10 -20.14 29.75
CA LYS A 88 28.21 -18.98 30.66
C LYS A 88 29.37 -19.11 31.64
N GLU A 89 29.68 -20.33 32.10
CA GLU A 89 30.79 -20.56 33.03
C GLU A 89 32.16 -20.48 32.34
N LYS A 90 32.24 -20.71 31.02
CA LYS A 90 33.49 -20.52 30.25
C LYS A 90 33.88 -19.06 30.00
N GLU A 91 33.00 -18.09 30.26
CA GLU A 91 33.35 -16.66 30.17
C GLU A 91 33.89 -16.07 31.48
N GLU A 92 33.78 -16.78 32.62
CA GLU A 92 34.16 -16.23 33.94
C GLU A 92 35.49 -16.74 34.54
N ASP A 93 36.10 -17.82 34.04
CA ASP A 93 37.34 -18.35 34.63
C ASP A 93 38.55 -18.19 33.70
N GLY A 94 39.41 -17.21 34.01
CA GLY A 94 40.72 -17.09 33.37
C GLY A 94 41.57 -15.90 33.82
N GLU A 95 41.90 -15.78 35.11
CA GLU A 95 43.12 -15.08 35.57
C GLU A 95 43.78 -15.82 36.76
N GLU A 96 45.11 -15.63 36.89
CA GLU A 96 46.10 -16.13 37.89
C GLU A 96 46.92 -17.38 37.46
N ASP A 97 48.27 -17.45 37.48
CA ASP A 97 49.37 -16.74 38.17
C ASP A 97 50.71 -16.82 37.37
N GLY A 98 51.60 -15.81 37.35
CA GLY A 98 52.89 -15.71 38.10
C GLY A 98 54.12 -16.12 37.23
N ASP A 99 55.33 -15.57 37.21
CA ASP A 99 56.12 -14.58 37.98
C ASP A 99 57.41 -14.21 37.17
N ASP A 100 57.98 -13.03 37.47
CA ASP A 100 59.35 -12.49 37.31
C ASP A 100 60.06 -12.20 35.95
N GLY A 101 60.54 -10.94 35.80
CA GLY A 101 61.73 -10.59 34.99
C GLY A 101 61.71 -9.36 34.05
N GLU A 102 62.06 -8.18 34.60
CA GLU A 102 62.77 -7.01 33.99
C GLU A 102 62.15 -6.07 32.91
N ASN A 103 61.88 -4.82 33.36
CA ASN A 103 62.05 -3.49 32.74
C ASN A 103 62.02 -3.28 31.20
N ALA A 104 61.03 -2.52 30.69
CA ALA A 104 61.20 -1.13 30.21
C ALA A 104 59.98 -0.57 29.41
N ALA A 105 59.49 0.59 29.87
CA ALA A 105 58.88 1.70 29.13
C ALA A 105 57.76 1.46 28.07
N GLY A 106 56.54 1.94 28.37
CA GLY A 106 55.55 2.32 27.35
C GLY A 106 54.09 2.41 27.82
N LYS A 107 53.66 3.55 28.37
CA LYS A 107 52.24 3.82 28.69
C LYS A 107 51.37 3.82 27.41
N LYS A 108 50.54 2.79 27.20
CA LYS A 108 49.34 2.86 26.34
C LYS A 108 48.08 2.65 27.19
N LYS A 109 47.33 3.73 27.43
CA LYS A 109 45.99 3.70 28.04
C LYS A 109 45.05 2.86 27.15
N LYS A 110 44.63 1.68 27.63
CA LYS A 110 43.49 0.91 27.08
C LYS A 110 42.22 1.76 27.25
N LYS A 111 41.68 2.30 26.15
CA LYS A 111 40.36 2.96 26.12
C LYS A 111 39.28 1.89 26.41
N LYS A 112 38.53 2.06 27.50
CA LYS A 112 37.28 1.31 27.76
C LYS A 112 36.36 1.44 26.54
N LYS A 113 35.92 0.30 25.99
CA LYS A 113 34.90 0.23 24.93
C LYS A 113 33.59 0.79 25.52
N LYS A 114 33.22 2.00 25.10
CA LYS A 114 31.94 2.64 25.46
C LYS A 114 30.82 1.76 24.88
N LYS A 115 29.84 1.34 25.69
CA LYS A 115 28.56 0.80 25.18
C LYS A 115 28.03 1.79 24.13
N LYS A 116 27.88 1.33 22.89
CA LYS A 116 27.39 2.15 21.78
C LYS A 116 25.93 2.51 22.12
N GLY A 117 25.65 3.78 22.38
CA GLY A 117 24.28 4.24 22.62
C GLY A 117 23.39 3.93 21.42
N SER A 118 22.06 3.93 21.61
CA SER A 118 21.11 3.89 20.49
C SER A 118 21.48 4.96 19.47
N LYS A 119 21.56 4.58 18.19
CA LYS A 119 21.80 5.55 17.12
C LYS A 119 20.57 6.46 17.06
N THR A 120 20.78 7.77 17.06
CA THR A 120 19.73 8.77 16.81
C THR A 120 19.77 9.18 15.35
N GLN A 121 18.64 9.65 14.82
CA GLN A 121 18.61 10.24 13.49
C GLN A 121 19.49 11.52 13.44
N THR A 122 20.02 11.84 12.26
CA THR A 122 20.79 13.06 11.99
C THR A 122 19.90 14.20 11.46
N ASP A 123 20.44 15.41 11.41
CA ASP A 123 19.83 16.55 10.72
C ASP A 123 20.82 17.11 9.68
N PRO A 124 20.57 16.98 8.36
CA PRO A 124 19.41 16.30 7.74
C PRO A 124 19.40 14.77 7.96
N PRO A 125 18.25 14.10 7.81
CA PRO A 125 18.14 12.65 8.01
C PRO A 125 19.06 11.86 7.07
N SER A 126 19.75 10.86 7.61
CA SER A 126 20.69 10.04 6.84
C SER A 126 20.90 8.62 7.37
N VAL A 127 20.46 8.34 8.60
CA VAL A 127 20.57 7.00 9.21
C VAL A 127 19.37 6.16 8.77
N PRO A 128 19.56 5.01 8.13
CA PRO A 128 18.45 4.14 7.74
C PRO A 128 17.59 3.71 8.92
N ILE A 129 16.28 3.56 8.69
CA ILE A 129 15.32 3.20 9.75
C ILE A 129 15.71 1.89 10.44
N CYS A 130 16.11 0.86 9.68
CA CYS A 130 16.56 -0.41 10.25
C CYS A 130 17.77 -0.28 11.20
N GLU A 131 18.57 0.78 11.09
CA GLU A 131 19.70 1.02 12.00
C GLU A 131 19.30 1.78 13.28
N LEU A 132 18.16 2.47 13.26
CA LEU A 132 17.56 3.11 14.44
C LEU A 132 16.87 2.07 15.34
N TYR A 133 16.34 0.99 14.74
CA TYR A 133 15.64 -0.10 15.42
C TYR A 133 16.41 -1.43 15.26
N PRO A 134 17.54 -1.62 15.96
CA PRO A 134 18.41 -2.79 15.79
C PRO A 134 17.77 -4.12 16.23
N ASN A 135 16.67 -4.08 16.98
CA ASN A 135 15.86 -5.24 17.32
C ASN A 135 14.95 -5.71 16.19
N GLY A 136 14.87 -4.95 15.07
CA GLY A 136 13.99 -5.25 13.95
C GLY A 136 12.51 -5.07 14.27
N VAL A 137 12.15 -4.34 15.34
CA VAL A 137 10.75 -4.05 15.69
C VAL A 137 10.50 -2.56 15.50
N PHE A 138 9.62 -2.23 14.57
CA PHE A 138 9.35 -0.85 14.17
C PHE A 138 8.12 -0.27 14.87
N PRO A 139 8.00 1.07 14.99
CA PRO A 139 6.88 1.70 15.68
C PRO A 139 5.54 1.37 15.02
N ILE A 140 4.59 0.94 15.84
CA ILE A 140 3.19 0.74 15.46
C ILE A 140 2.59 2.11 15.11
N GLY A 141 1.72 2.15 14.10
CA GLY A 141 0.90 3.32 13.83
C GLY A 141 -0.20 3.53 14.86
N GLN A 142 -1.17 4.36 14.52
CA GLN A 142 -2.34 4.59 15.38
C GLN A 142 -3.29 3.39 15.30
N GLU A 143 -3.40 2.62 16.38
CA GLU A 143 -4.40 1.55 16.49
C GLU A 143 -5.78 2.13 16.86
N CYS A 144 -6.82 1.62 16.20
CA CYS A 144 -8.21 2.01 16.37
C CYS A 144 -9.08 0.77 16.52
N GLU A 145 -10.11 0.87 17.37
CA GLU A 145 -11.19 -0.11 17.36
C GLU A 145 -11.98 -0.01 16.04
N TYR A 146 -12.53 -1.13 15.59
CA TYR A 146 -13.38 -1.16 14.41
C TYR A 146 -14.72 -0.45 14.66
N PRO A 147 -15.30 0.22 13.64
CA PRO A 147 -16.63 0.80 13.78
C PRO A 147 -17.67 -0.30 14.00
N VAL A 148 -18.69 0.01 14.80
CA VAL A 148 -19.81 -0.91 15.05
C VAL A 148 -20.66 -0.99 13.79
N CYS A 149 -20.84 -2.20 13.24
CA CYS A 149 -21.76 -2.42 12.12
C CYS A 149 -23.21 -2.07 12.53
N GLN A 150 -23.99 -1.49 11.61
CA GLN A 150 -25.37 -1.04 11.87
C GLN A 150 -26.30 -2.16 12.38
N ASP A 151 -26.04 -3.41 12.01
CA ASP A 151 -26.78 -4.60 12.45
C ASP A 151 -26.24 -5.19 13.78
N GLY A 152 -25.22 -4.57 14.37
CA GLY A 152 -24.53 -5.00 15.58
C GLY A 152 -23.70 -6.28 15.41
N ARG A 153 -23.54 -6.81 14.19
CA ARG A 153 -22.88 -8.09 13.91
C ARG A 153 -21.66 -7.90 13.00
N SER A 154 -20.52 -7.53 13.58
CA SER A 154 -19.24 -7.49 12.85
C SER A 154 -18.63 -8.90 12.74
N ALA A 155 -17.92 -9.25 11.65
CA ALA A 155 -17.10 -10.46 11.59
C ALA A 155 -16.05 -10.50 12.70
N VAL A 156 -15.63 -9.34 13.20
CA VAL A 156 -14.78 -9.18 14.38
C VAL A 156 -15.38 -9.87 15.62
N SER A 157 -16.71 -10.01 15.69
CA SER A 157 -17.41 -10.71 16.77
C SER A 157 -17.65 -12.20 16.51
N ARG A 158 -17.21 -12.75 15.36
CA ARG A 158 -17.39 -14.17 15.00
C ARG A 158 -16.26 -15.07 15.48
N MET A 159 -15.10 -14.50 15.76
CA MET A 159 -13.94 -15.19 16.35
C MET A 159 -13.74 -14.76 17.80
N THR A 160 -13.22 -15.68 18.61
CA THR A 160 -12.75 -15.35 19.95
C THR A 160 -11.59 -14.35 19.87
N ILE A 161 -11.37 -13.60 20.96
CA ILE A 161 -10.23 -12.67 21.03
C ILE A 161 -8.90 -13.41 20.85
N GLU A 162 -8.80 -14.65 21.33
CA GLU A 162 -7.57 -15.43 21.26
C GLU A 162 -7.27 -15.90 19.83
N GLU A 163 -8.27 -16.36 19.08
CA GLU A 163 -8.11 -16.70 17.67
C GLU A 163 -7.61 -15.50 16.85
N ARG A 164 -8.18 -14.32 17.07
CA ARG A 164 -7.74 -13.09 16.39
C ARG A 164 -6.30 -12.71 16.73
N ARG A 165 -5.89 -12.86 18.00
CA ARG A 165 -4.50 -12.61 18.41
C ARG A 165 -3.52 -13.55 17.74
N VAL A 166 -3.88 -14.82 17.58
CA VAL A 166 -3.03 -15.82 16.89
C VAL A 166 -2.90 -15.47 15.40
N LEU A 167 -4.00 -15.11 14.73
CA LEU A 167 -3.99 -14.70 13.32
C LEU A 167 -3.18 -13.42 13.09
N ASP A 168 -3.31 -12.44 13.98
CA ASP A 168 -2.58 -11.18 13.88
C ASP A 168 -1.08 -11.40 14.08
N LYS A 169 -0.70 -12.18 15.11
CA LYS A 169 0.69 -12.55 15.37
C LYS A 169 1.32 -13.37 14.23
N ALA A 170 0.53 -14.19 13.53
CA ALA A 170 1.00 -14.95 12.38
C ALA A 170 1.42 -14.05 11.20
N ASN A 171 0.92 -12.81 11.14
CA ASN A 171 1.24 -11.82 10.11
C ASN A 171 2.16 -10.70 10.62
N GLU A 172 2.75 -10.83 11.81
CA GLU A 172 3.54 -9.76 12.45
C GLU A 172 4.72 -9.29 11.59
N GLU A 173 5.38 -10.19 10.87
CA GLU A 173 6.47 -9.82 9.94
C GLU A 173 5.97 -8.89 8.83
N VAL A 174 4.78 -9.15 8.28
CA VAL A 174 4.16 -8.31 7.25
C VAL A 174 3.81 -6.93 7.81
N TRP A 175 3.22 -6.86 9.01
CA TRP A 175 2.89 -5.59 9.66
C TRP A 175 4.15 -4.79 9.98
N ASN A 176 5.19 -5.47 10.43
CA ASN A 176 6.46 -4.86 10.77
C ASN A 176 7.17 -4.27 9.54
N ASP A 177 7.08 -4.90 8.37
CA ASP A 177 7.57 -4.34 7.09
C ASP A 177 6.83 -3.03 6.72
N PHE A 178 5.49 -3.00 6.85
CA PHE A 178 4.71 -1.76 6.67
C PHE A 178 5.15 -0.67 7.66
N ARG A 179 5.38 -1.02 8.92
CA ARG A 179 5.82 -0.08 9.97
C ARG A 179 7.20 0.50 9.68
N GLN A 180 8.14 -0.30 9.17
CA GLN A 180 9.45 0.20 8.74
C GLN A 180 9.31 1.22 7.60
N ALA A 181 8.53 0.88 6.58
CA ALA A 181 8.28 1.76 5.44
C ALA A 181 7.57 3.06 5.90
N ALA A 182 6.64 2.96 6.85
CA ALA A 182 5.87 4.09 7.37
C ALA A 182 6.75 5.03 8.19
N GLU A 183 7.68 4.48 8.98
CA GLU A 183 8.63 5.27 9.72
C GLU A 183 9.59 6.03 8.81
N ALA A 184 10.02 5.41 7.71
CA ALA A 184 10.79 6.10 6.68
C ALA A 184 9.96 7.25 6.09
N HIS A 185 8.71 6.99 5.73
CA HIS A 185 7.80 7.99 5.19
C HIS A 185 7.59 9.18 6.15
N ARG A 186 7.35 8.92 7.45
CA ARG A 186 7.23 9.94 8.51
C ARG A 186 8.47 10.83 8.60
N GLN A 187 9.66 10.25 8.61
CA GLN A 187 10.90 11.03 8.73
C GLN A 187 11.20 11.82 7.45
N VAL A 188 10.96 11.24 6.27
CA VAL A 188 11.12 11.94 4.99
C VAL A 188 10.17 13.13 4.91
N ARG A 189 8.86 12.94 5.15
CA ARG A 189 7.88 14.03 5.02
C ARG A 189 8.10 15.15 6.04
N SER A 190 8.55 14.82 7.24
CA SER A 190 8.98 15.80 8.25
C SER A 190 10.15 16.65 7.73
N HIS A 191 11.15 16.01 7.12
CA HIS A 191 12.27 16.72 6.49
C HIS A 191 11.84 17.57 5.29
N VAL A 192 10.95 17.07 4.44
CA VAL A 192 10.42 17.82 3.28
C VAL A 192 9.80 19.13 3.74
N ARG A 193 8.97 19.09 4.78
CA ARG A 193 8.34 20.30 5.34
C ARG A 193 9.33 21.34 5.85
N SER A 194 10.55 20.95 6.25
CA SER A 194 11.53 21.90 6.78
C SER A 194 12.24 22.72 5.70
N PHE A 195 12.29 22.24 4.46
CA PHE A 195 12.96 22.94 3.35
C PHE A 195 12.04 23.38 2.22
N LEU A 196 10.83 22.80 2.09
CA LEU A 196 9.91 23.16 1.01
C LEU A 196 9.54 24.64 1.09
N LYS A 197 9.80 25.38 0.02
CA LYS A 197 9.51 26.82 -0.07
C LYS A 197 9.34 27.25 -1.52
N PRO A 198 8.61 28.35 -1.79
CA PRO A 198 8.55 28.92 -3.11
C PRO A 198 9.93 29.28 -3.65
N GLY A 199 10.10 29.17 -4.97
CA GLY A 199 11.36 29.44 -5.66
C GLY A 199 12.21 28.20 -5.94
N LEU A 200 11.89 27.04 -5.35
CA LEU A 200 12.50 25.76 -5.73
C LEU A 200 11.84 25.23 -7.01
N THR A 201 12.64 24.64 -7.89
CA THR A 201 12.10 23.88 -9.02
C THR A 201 11.45 22.59 -8.53
N MET A 202 10.46 22.08 -9.26
CA MET A 202 9.82 20.81 -8.93
C MET A 202 10.83 19.65 -8.97
N ILE A 203 11.83 19.72 -9.87
CA ILE A 203 12.92 18.73 -9.94
C ILE A 203 13.74 18.72 -8.65
N GLU A 204 14.20 19.89 -8.18
CA GLU A 204 14.99 19.99 -6.93
C GLU A 204 14.22 19.45 -5.72
N ILE A 205 12.90 19.68 -5.67
CA ILE A 205 12.03 19.16 -4.60
C ILE A 205 11.99 17.63 -4.65
N CYS A 206 11.65 17.06 -5.80
CA CYS A 206 11.54 15.60 -5.95
C CYS A 206 12.89 14.92 -5.71
N GLU A 207 13.99 15.43 -6.27
CA GLU A 207 15.31 14.83 -6.10
C GLU A 207 15.77 14.83 -4.63
N ARG A 208 15.61 15.95 -3.90
CA ARG A 208 15.93 16.00 -2.46
C ARG A 208 15.07 15.03 -1.63
N LEU A 209 13.77 14.97 -1.91
CA LEU A 209 12.86 14.06 -1.21
C LEU A 209 13.25 12.61 -1.46
N GLU A 210 13.41 12.22 -2.73
CA GLU A 210 13.73 10.86 -3.11
C GLU A 210 15.12 10.44 -2.60
N ASP A 211 16.12 11.32 -2.62
CA ASP A 211 17.46 11.03 -2.07
C ASP A 211 17.43 10.80 -0.56
N CYS A 212 16.58 11.54 0.18
CA CYS A 212 16.34 11.28 1.60
C CYS A 212 15.65 9.92 1.78
N SER A 213 14.59 9.66 1.00
CA SER A 213 13.81 8.44 1.09
C SER A 213 14.63 7.18 0.81
N ARG A 214 15.46 7.17 -0.26
CA ARG A 214 16.39 6.07 -0.57
C ARG A 214 17.36 5.74 0.58
N LYS A 215 17.87 6.78 1.25
CA LYS A 215 18.76 6.60 2.42
C LYS A 215 18.00 6.01 3.61
N LEU A 216 16.84 6.56 3.95
CA LEU A 216 16.10 6.14 5.14
C LEU A 216 15.50 4.74 4.97
N ILE A 217 15.00 4.39 3.78
CA ILE A 217 14.47 3.06 3.49
C ILE A 217 15.57 2.00 3.31
N LYS A 218 16.83 2.44 3.09
CA LYS A 218 17.97 1.60 2.71
C LYS A 218 17.69 0.86 1.40
N GLU A 219 17.53 1.62 0.32
CA GLU A 219 17.22 1.10 -1.02
C GLU A 219 18.11 -0.10 -1.39
N ASN A 220 17.46 -1.20 -1.78
CA ASN A 220 18.09 -2.48 -2.11
C ASN A 220 17.25 -3.23 -3.15
N GLY A 221 17.42 -2.88 -4.43
CA GLY A 221 16.66 -3.50 -5.52
C GLY A 221 15.15 -3.46 -5.26
N LEU A 222 14.49 -4.61 -5.41
CA LEU A 222 13.06 -4.77 -5.12
C LEU A 222 12.75 -5.13 -3.65
N ASP A 223 13.76 -5.35 -2.82
CA ASP A 223 13.53 -5.71 -1.40
C ASP A 223 13.19 -4.48 -0.57
N ALA A 224 13.74 -3.32 -0.89
CA ALA A 224 13.47 -2.06 -0.18
C ALA A 224 13.66 -0.88 -1.14
N GLY A 225 12.74 0.08 -1.15
CA GLY A 225 12.83 1.18 -2.10
C GLY A 225 11.66 2.15 -2.10
N LEU A 226 11.59 2.93 -3.17
CA LEU A 226 10.49 3.85 -3.45
C LEU A 226 9.38 3.06 -4.16
N ALA A 227 8.15 3.14 -3.66
CA ALA A 227 7.04 2.35 -4.21
C ALA A 227 6.48 2.93 -5.50
N PHE A 228 6.52 4.26 -5.62
CA PHE A 228 6.06 5.01 -6.78
C PHE A 228 6.69 6.41 -6.80
N PRO A 229 6.69 7.11 -7.95
CA PRO A 229 7.34 8.41 -8.09
C PRO A 229 6.73 9.48 -7.18
N THR A 230 7.55 10.46 -6.78
CA THR A 230 7.09 11.60 -5.98
C THR A 230 6.14 12.49 -6.80
N GLY A 231 4.85 12.35 -6.54
CA GLY A 231 3.82 13.28 -6.93
C GLY A 231 4.04 14.64 -6.26
N CYS A 232 3.98 15.70 -7.07
CA CYS A 232 4.11 17.08 -6.64
C CYS A 232 3.12 17.97 -7.41
N SER A 233 1.90 17.45 -7.60
CA SER A 233 0.87 18.05 -8.46
C SER A 233 0.45 19.43 -7.97
N LEU A 234 0.36 20.41 -8.88
CA LEU A 234 0.12 21.81 -8.55
C LEU A 234 -1.30 22.26 -8.91
N ASN A 235 -1.93 23.01 -8.00
CA ASN A 235 -3.16 23.76 -8.24
C ASN A 235 -4.35 22.87 -8.68
N HIS A 236 -4.75 22.97 -9.95
CA HIS A 236 -5.85 22.21 -10.55
C HIS A 236 -5.47 20.76 -10.91
N CYS A 237 -4.17 20.45 -11.01
CA CYS A 237 -3.68 19.09 -11.15
C CYS A 237 -3.76 18.41 -9.78
N ALA A 238 -4.59 17.38 -9.65
CA ALA A 238 -4.82 16.68 -8.39
C ALA A 238 -3.73 15.65 -8.10
N ALA A 239 -3.39 14.82 -9.08
CA ALA A 239 -2.52 13.65 -8.91
C ALA A 239 -1.63 13.39 -10.13
N HIS A 240 -0.66 12.48 -9.98
CA HIS A 240 0.20 11.91 -11.03
C HIS A 240 1.10 12.87 -11.81
N TYR A 241 1.31 14.10 -11.32
CA TYR A 241 2.37 14.96 -11.84
C TYR A 241 3.65 14.81 -11.03
N THR A 242 4.72 14.44 -11.73
CA THR A 242 6.11 14.59 -11.31
C THR A 242 6.89 15.12 -12.51
N PRO A 243 7.89 16.00 -12.34
CA PRO A 243 8.58 16.62 -13.47
C PRO A 243 9.35 15.58 -14.28
N ASN A 244 9.36 15.73 -15.61
CA ASN A 244 10.31 15.05 -16.50
C ASN A 244 11.62 15.85 -16.59
N ALA A 245 12.67 15.27 -17.17
CA ALA A 245 13.90 16.01 -17.44
C ALA A 245 13.65 17.25 -18.31
N GLY A 246 14.19 18.40 -17.88
CA GLY A 246 14.02 19.69 -18.56
C GLY A 246 12.80 20.50 -18.12
N ASP A 247 11.97 19.97 -17.21
CA ASP A 247 10.90 20.75 -16.59
C ASP A 247 11.46 21.92 -15.76
N THR A 248 11.05 23.14 -16.10
CA THR A 248 11.50 24.38 -15.44
C THR A 248 10.45 24.95 -14.49
N THR A 249 9.42 24.18 -14.13
CA THR A 249 8.38 24.61 -13.21
C THR A 249 8.96 24.91 -11.84
N VAL A 250 8.64 26.09 -11.32
CA VAL A 250 9.07 26.58 -10.02
C VAL A 250 7.86 26.70 -9.11
N LEU A 251 7.95 26.15 -7.90
CA LEU A 251 6.92 26.26 -6.88
C LEU A 251 6.71 27.73 -6.50
N GLN A 252 5.47 28.21 -6.55
CA GLN A 252 5.11 29.59 -6.25
C GLN A 252 4.47 29.72 -4.86
N TYR A 253 4.35 30.96 -4.38
CA TYR A 253 3.72 31.27 -3.09
C TYR A 253 2.23 30.89 -3.04
N ASP A 254 1.52 31.14 -4.14
CA ASP A 254 0.08 30.87 -4.25
C ASP A 254 -0.24 29.45 -4.74
N ASP A 255 0.76 28.57 -4.88
CA ASP A 255 0.53 27.20 -5.31
C ASP A 255 -0.06 26.32 -4.20
N VAL A 256 -0.96 25.42 -4.60
CA VAL A 256 -1.44 24.29 -3.79
C VAL A 256 -0.77 23.01 -4.30
N CYS A 257 0.26 22.56 -3.59
CA CYS A 257 1.10 21.43 -4.00
C CYS A 257 0.75 20.17 -3.21
N LYS A 258 0.41 19.07 -3.89
CA LYS A 258 0.20 17.77 -3.23
C LYS A 258 1.50 17.00 -3.29
N ILE A 259 2.09 16.72 -2.12
CA ILE A 259 3.28 15.87 -1.99
C ILE A 259 2.80 14.46 -1.67
N ASP A 260 2.99 13.58 -2.62
CA ASP A 260 2.50 12.20 -2.61
C ASP A 260 3.66 11.28 -2.99
N PHE A 261 4.09 10.40 -2.10
CA PHE A 261 5.24 9.54 -2.34
C PHE A 261 5.17 8.25 -1.54
N GLY A 262 5.71 7.17 -2.11
CA GLY A 262 5.63 5.86 -1.48
C GLY A 262 6.98 5.28 -1.09
N THR A 263 6.98 4.50 -0.01
CA THR A 263 8.09 3.65 0.42
C THR A 263 7.62 2.20 0.52
N HIS A 264 8.53 1.23 0.37
CA HIS A 264 8.19 -0.17 0.63
C HIS A 264 9.35 -0.96 1.22
N ILE A 265 9.00 -2.03 1.92
CA ILE A 265 9.87 -3.16 2.29
C ILE A 265 9.18 -4.44 1.81
N ASN A 266 9.88 -5.29 1.06
CA ASN A 266 9.38 -6.55 0.49
C ASN A 266 8.04 -6.41 -0.25
N GLY A 267 7.85 -5.27 -0.93
CA GLY A 267 6.61 -4.92 -1.62
C GLY A 267 5.43 -4.54 -0.71
N ARG A 268 5.63 -4.37 0.60
CA ARG A 268 4.66 -3.79 1.54
C ARG A 268 4.72 -2.27 1.45
N ILE A 269 3.77 -1.71 0.71
CA ILE A 269 3.79 -0.30 0.28
C ILE A 269 3.12 0.58 1.31
N ILE A 270 3.77 1.69 1.64
CA ILE A 270 3.12 2.85 2.25
C ILE A 270 2.82 3.85 1.17
N ASP A 271 1.53 4.13 1.03
CA ASP A 271 0.95 5.18 0.23
C ASP A 271 0.35 6.24 1.17
N CYS A 272 0.85 7.48 1.07
CA CYS A 272 0.57 8.53 2.04
C CYS A 272 0.96 9.90 1.47
N ALA A 273 0.04 10.85 1.57
CA ALA A 273 0.15 12.12 0.90
C ALA A 273 -0.35 13.27 1.78
N PHE A 274 0.18 14.46 1.51
CA PHE A 274 -0.24 15.70 2.17
C PHE A 274 -0.17 16.89 1.22
N THR A 275 -1.03 17.87 1.45
CA THR A 275 -1.00 19.13 0.72
C THR A 275 -0.13 20.16 1.43
N VAL A 276 0.63 20.93 0.66
CA VAL A 276 1.44 22.05 1.10
C VAL A 276 0.98 23.34 0.42
N THR A 277 0.82 24.36 1.23
CA THR A 277 0.49 25.73 0.84
C THR A 277 1.34 26.71 1.64
N PHE A 278 1.58 27.89 1.08
CA PHE A 278 2.27 28.98 1.78
C PHE A 278 1.36 30.18 2.03
N ASN A 279 0.28 30.29 1.25
CA ASN A 279 -0.77 31.28 1.46
C ASN A 279 -1.88 30.68 2.35
N PRO A 280 -2.17 31.28 3.52
CA PRO A 280 -3.19 30.77 4.44
C PRO A 280 -4.62 30.83 3.87
N LYS A 281 -4.85 31.51 2.73
CA LYS A 281 -6.16 31.51 2.07
C LYS A 281 -6.69 30.10 1.78
N TYR A 282 -5.81 29.10 1.64
CA TYR A 282 -6.19 27.72 1.37
C TYR A 282 -6.40 26.86 2.63
N ASP A 283 -6.16 27.37 3.83
CA ASP A 283 -6.17 26.56 5.07
C ASP A 283 -7.48 25.79 5.25
N LYS A 284 -8.61 26.44 4.96
CA LYS A 284 -9.94 25.83 5.09
C LYS A 284 -10.22 24.77 4.02
N LEU A 285 -9.60 24.87 2.84
CA LEU A 285 -9.64 23.81 1.82
C LEU A 285 -8.85 22.59 2.30
N LEU A 286 -7.66 22.80 2.88
CA LEU A 286 -6.84 21.71 3.44
C LEU A 286 -7.52 21.06 4.65
N GLU A 287 -8.17 21.86 5.50
CA GLU A 287 -8.98 21.37 6.63
C GLU A 287 -10.11 20.45 6.16
N ALA A 288 -10.90 20.88 5.18
CA ALA A 288 -11.99 20.09 4.61
C ALA A 288 -11.52 18.72 4.12
N VAL A 289 -10.45 18.69 3.33
CA VAL A 289 -9.92 17.43 2.77
C VAL A 289 -9.30 16.53 3.83
N ARG A 290 -8.61 17.11 4.81
CA ARG A 290 -8.04 16.35 5.93
C ARG A 290 -9.12 15.74 6.82
N ASP A 291 -10.20 16.46 7.12
CA ASP A 291 -11.31 15.90 7.91
C ASP A 291 -12.11 14.87 7.12
N ALA A 292 -12.32 15.08 5.82
CA ALA A 292 -12.92 14.07 4.94
C ALA A 292 -12.10 12.79 4.89
N THR A 293 -10.76 12.90 4.75
CA THR A 293 -9.84 11.74 4.79
C THR A 293 -9.92 11.02 6.14
N ASN A 294 -9.87 11.76 7.25
CA ASN A 294 -10.00 11.18 8.58
C ASN A 294 -11.39 10.55 8.82
N THR A 295 -12.43 11.09 8.19
CA THR A 295 -13.77 10.48 8.19
C THR A 295 -13.77 9.17 7.44
N GLY A 296 -13.14 9.10 6.27
CA GLY A 296 -12.92 7.84 5.55
C GLY A 296 -12.21 6.81 6.40
N ILE A 297 -11.10 7.21 7.05
CA ILE A 297 -10.32 6.35 7.95
C ILE A 297 -11.18 5.87 9.12
N ARG A 298 -11.94 6.76 9.79
CA ARG A 298 -12.82 6.40 10.90
C ARG A 298 -13.87 5.37 10.49
N ASN A 299 -14.48 5.56 9.32
CA ASN A 299 -15.56 4.70 8.81
C ASN A 299 -15.05 3.40 8.15
N ALA A 300 -13.79 3.33 7.72
CA ALA A 300 -13.21 2.10 7.19
C ALA A 300 -13.13 0.98 8.24
N GLY A 301 -13.30 -0.27 7.84
CA GLY A 301 -13.21 -1.41 8.74
C GLY A 301 -13.67 -2.70 8.08
N ILE A 302 -13.35 -3.83 8.71
CA ILE A 302 -13.80 -5.16 8.26
C ILE A 302 -15.34 -5.17 8.17
N ASP A 303 -15.87 -5.72 7.06
CA ASP A 303 -17.27 -5.77 6.66
C ASP A 303 -17.94 -4.44 6.28
N VAL A 304 -17.22 -3.32 6.35
CA VAL A 304 -17.75 -2.03 5.91
C VAL A 304 -17.86 -2.02 4.38
N ARG A 305 -18.99 -1.55 3.87
CA ARG A 305 -19.21 -1.39 2.43
C ARG A 305 -18.44 -0.16 1.93
N LEU A 306 -17.76 -0.30 0.82
CA LEU A 306 -16.97 0.78 0.20
C LEU A 306 -17.85 2.01 -0.11
N CYS A 307 -19.08 1.81 -0.60
CA CYS A 307 -20.03 2.90 -0.83
C CYS A 307 -20.36 3.74 0.40
N ASP A 308 -20.42 3.13 1.59
CA ASP A 308 -20.76 3.83 2.84
C ASP A 308 -19.61 4.73 3.28
N VAL A 309 -18.36 4.27 3.06
CA VAL A 309 -17.16 5.09 3.27
C VAL A 309 -17.20 6.32 2.37
N GLY A 310 -17.52 6.14 1.08
CA GLY A 310 -17.60 7.24 0.13
C GLY A 310 -18.72 8.25 0.40
N GLU A 311 -19.88 7.79 0.88
CA GLU A 311 -20.97 8.67 1.29
C GLU A 311 -20.58 9.52 2.51
N ALA A 312 -19.97 8.91 3.53
CA ALA A 312 -19.50 9.62 4.72
C ALA A 312 -18.38 10.65 4.40
N ILE A 313 -17.45 10.28 3.52
CA ILE A 313 -16.42 11.20 3.02
C ILE A 313 -17.05 12.41 2.34
N GLN A 314 -18.01 12.19 1.43
CA GLN A 314 -18.67 13.25 0.70
C GLN A 314 -19.45 14.19 1.61
N GLU A 315 -20.21 13.64 2.55
CA GLU A 315 -20.98 14.43 3.53
C GLU A 315 -20.09 15.43 4.27
N VAL A 316 -18.96 14.94 4.81
CA VAL A 316 -18.02 15.80 5.53
C VAL A 316 -17.36 16.81 4.59
N MET A 317 -16.86 16.37 3.43
CA MET A 317 -16.19 17.29 2.48
C MET A 317 -17.12 18.43 2.04
N GLU A 318 -18.36 18.11 1.65
CA GLU A 318 -19.35 19.07 1.15
C GLU A 318 -19.95 19.96 2.25
N SER A 319 -19.70 19.66 3.53
CA SER A 319 -20.09 20.53 4.65
C SER A 319 -19.20 21.78 4.79
N TYR A 320 -18.06 21.80 4.11
CA TYR A 320 -17.13 22.94 4.14
C TYR A 320 -17.38 23.93 2.99
N GLU A 321 -17.37 25.22 3.35
CA GLU A 321 -17.33 26.34 2.43
C GLU A 321 -16.02 27.12 2.60
N VAL A 322 -15.40 27.49 1.48
CA VAL A 322 -14.14 28.25 1.41
C VAL A 322 -14.33 29.53 0.60
N GLU A 323 -13.68 30.62 1.00
CA GLU A 323 -13.63 31.87 0.23
C GLU A 323 -12.21 32.06 -0.30
N LEU A 324 -12.07 32.10 -1.63
CA LEU A 324 -10.78 32.30 -2.30
C LEU A 324 -10.91 33.45 -3.29
N ASP A 325 -10.08 34.47 -3.11
CA ASP A 325 -9.99 35.63 -4.00
C ASP A 325 -11.37 36.30 -4.24
N GLY A 326 -12.19 36.42 -3.18
CA GLY A 326 -13.52 37.04 -3.20
C GLY A 326 -14.63 36.18 -3.80
N LYS A 327 -14.40 34.87 -3.98
CA LYS A 327 -15.40 33.90 -4.44
C LYS A 327 -15.57 32.77 -3.44
N THR A 328 -16.82 32.46 -3.10
CA THR A 328 -17.16 31.33 -2.22
C THR A 328 -17.35 30.05 -3.02
N TYR A 329 -16.83 28.94 -2.51
CA TYR A 329 -16.96 27.61 -3.06
C TYR A 329 -17.38 26.65 -1.95
N GLN A 330 -18.36 25.80 -2.24
CA GLN A 330 -18.51 24.54 -1.51
C GLN A 330 -17.41 23.59 -2.01
N VAL A 331 -16.69 22.95 -1.09
CA VAL A 331 -15.63 21.99 -1.45
C VAL A 331 -16.28 20.73 -2.04
N LYS A 332 -15.84 20.31 -3.22
CA LYS A 332 -16.38 19.12 -3.89
C LYS A 332 -15.37 17.99 -3.90
N PRO A 333 -15.75 16.75 -3.52
CA PRO A 333 -14.94 15.59 -3.82
C PRO A 333 -14.70 15.45 -5.33
N ILE A 334 -13.50 15.06 -5.73
CA ILE A 334 -13.22 14.71 -7.13
C ILE A 334 -13.77 13.31 -7.42
N ARG A 335 -14.98 13.25 -7.98
CA ARG A 335 -15.79 12.01 -8.01
C ARG A 335 -15.23 10.84 -8.80
N ASN A 336 -14.21 11.06 -9.64
CA ASN A 336 -13.51 10.03 -10.41
C ASN A 336 -12.07 9.81 -9.94
N LEU A 337 -11.75 10.23 -8.70
CA LEU A 337 -10.61 9.77 -7.93
C LEU A 337 -11.12 9.00 -6.72
N ASN A 338 -10.30 8.10 -6.19
CA ASN A 338 -10.70 7.07 -5.25
C ASN A 338 -9.48 6.64 -4.43
N GLY A 339 -9.67 6.26 -3.17
CA GLY A 339 -8.68 5.40 -2.52
C GLY A 339 -8.72 3.98 -3.08
N HIS A 340 -7.88 3.09 -2.57
CA HIS A 340 -7.74 1.75 -3.13
C HIS A 340 -7.17 0.73 -2.15
N SER A 341 -7.45 -0.55 -2.41
CA SER A 341 -6.74 -1.64 -1.75
C SER A 341 -5.29 -1.71 -2.26
N ILE A 342 -4.35 -2.07 -1.39
CA ILE A 342 -2.92 -2.26 -1.69
C ILE A 342 -2.56 -3.74 -1.54
N GLY A 343 -1.76 -4.25 -2.47
CA GLY A 343 -1.22 -5.60 -2.47
C GLY A 343 0.31 -5.61 -2.49
N GLN A 344 0.92 -6.79 -2.34
CA GLN A 344 2.37 -6.90 -2.40
C GLN A 344 2.88 -6.52 -3.80
N TYR A 345 3.73 -5.50 -3.89
CA TYR A 345 4.22 -4.92 -5.16
C TYR A 345 3.11 -4.42 -6.11
N ARG A 346 1.90 -4.18 -5.60
CA ARG A 346 0.73 -3.78 -6.39
C ARG A 346 0.02 -2.63 -5.69
N ILE A 347 0.30 -1.39 -6.14
CA ILE A 347 -0.28 -0.19 -5.54
C ILE A 347 -1.81 -0.22 -5.58
N HIS A 348 -2.39 -0.66 -6.71
CA HIS A 348 -3.83 -0.84 -6.89
C HIS A 348 -4.20 -2.33 -6.97
N ALA A 349 -4.65 -2.93 -5.86
CA ALA A 349 -4.98 -4.36 -5.75
C ALA A 349 -6.40 -4.75 -6.20
N GLY A 350 -7.19 -3.81 -6.72
CA GLY A 350 -8.43 -4.08 -7.45
C GLY A 350 -9.71 -3.56 -6.79
N LYS A 351 -9.74 -3.33 -5.47
CA LYS A 351 -10.87 -2.63 -4.82
C LYS A 351 -10.61 -1.13 -4.78
N THR A 352 -11.62 -0.33 -5.10
CA THR A 352 -11.58 1.14 -5.06
C THR A 352 -12.46 1.67 -3.93
N VAL A 353 -11.93 2.56 -3.10
CA VAL A 353 -12.66 3.27 -2.05
C VAL A 353 -13.24 4.56 -2.63
N PRO A 354 -14.56 4.65 -2.86
CA PRO A 354 -15.15 5.86 -3.39
C PRO A 354 -15.03 7.01 -2.38
N ILE A 355 -15.01 8.25 -2.90
CA ILE A 355 -15.07 9.48 -2.11
C ILE A 355 -16.38 10.26 -2.34
N VAL A 356 -17.34 9.59 -3.00
CA VAL A 356 -18.70 10.04 -3.25
C VAL A 356 -19.66 8.89 -3.04
N LYS A 357 -20.93 9.21 -2.75
CA LYS A 357 -22.01 8.22 -2.70
C LYS A 357 -22.25 7.55 -4.05
N GLY A 358 -22.88 6.37 -4.03
CA GLY A 358 -23.26 5.62 -5.23
C GLY A 358 -22.21 4.66 -5.77
N GLY A 359 -21.13 4.42 -5.02
CA GLY A 359 -20.15 3.37 -5.33
C GLY A 359 -20.68 1.96 -5.09
N GLU A 360 -19.81 0.97 -5.28
CA GLU A 360 -20.14 -0.45 -5.08
C GLU A 360 -20.35 -0.79 -3.60
N ALA A 361 -21.27 -1.73 -3.34
CA ALA A 361 -21.53 -2.26 -2.00
C ALA A 361 -20.54 -3.37 -1.57
N THR A 362 -19.45 -3.54 -2.33
CA THR A 362 -18.33 -4.44 -1.99
C THR A 362 -17.79 -4.11 -0.60
N ARG A 363 -17.42 -5.12 0.17
CA ARG A 363 -16.94 -4.95 1.55
C ARG A 363 -15.42 -4.99 1.65
N MET A 364 -14.91 -4.24 2.62
CA MET A 364 -13.54 -4.40 3.11
C MET A 364 -13.42 -5.69 3.92
N GLU A 365 -12.31 -6.40 3.78
CA GLU A 365 -12.07 -7.72 4.36
C GLU A 365 -10.90 -7.72 5.35
N GLU A 366 -10.87 -8.70 6.25
CA GLU A 366 -9.76 -8.90 7.19
C GLU A 366 -8.46 -9.17 6.45
N GLY A 367 -7.37 -8.55 6.91
CA GLY A 367 -6.04 -8.69 6.33
C GLY A 367 -5.77 -7.79 5.12
N GLU A 368 -6.79 -7.10 4.59
CA GLU A 368 -6.60 -6.13 3.52
C GLU A 368 -5.89 -4.87 4.01
N VAL A 369 -5.22 -4.20 3.07
CA VAL A 369 -4.55 -2.92 3.25
C VAL A 369 -5.18 -1.93 2.31
N TYR A 370 -5.42 -0.71 2.78
CA TYR A 370 -6.04 0.34 1.97
C TYR A 370 -5.26 1.64 2.06
N ALA A 371 -5.11 2.30 0.92
CA ALA A 371 -4.86 3.73 0.82
C ALA A 371 -6.21 4.43 0.94
N ILE A 372 -6.40 5.20 2.02
CA ILE A 372 -7.57 6.06 2.20
C ILE A 372 -7.14 7.48 1.89
N GLU A 373 -7.44 7.90 0.66
CA GLU A 373 -7.19 9.23 0.15
C GLU A 373 -8.49 9.94 -0.23
N THR A 374 -8.48 11.27 -0.09
CA THR A 374 -9.57 12.10 -0.60
C THR A 374 -9.04 13.34 -1.27
N PHE A 375 -9.79 13.82 -2.26
CA PHE A 375 -9.43 14.99 -3.05
C PHE A 375 -10.58 15.99 -3.02
N GLY A 376 -10.34 17.18 -2.48
CA GLY A 376 -11.29 18.29 -2.52
C GLY A 376 -10.91 19.27 -3.62
N SER A 377 -11.91 19.77 -4.36
CA SER A 377 -11.74 20.70 -5.47
C SER A 377 -12.71 21.88 -5.37
N THR A 378 -12.25 23.06 -5.78
CA THR A 378 -13.10 24.23 -6.03
C THR A 378 -13.67 24.29 -7.45
N GLY A 379 -13.31 23.32 -8.30
CA GLY A 379 -13.68 23.23 -9.71
C GLY A 379 -14.95 22.42 -9.96
N LYS A 380 -14.87 21.54 -10.97
CA LYS A 380 -15.99 20.65 -11.35
C LYS A 380 -16.07 19.40 -10.48
N GLY A 381 -15.04 19.11 -9.69
CA GLY A 381 -14.93 17.85 -8.95
C GLY A 381 -14.79 16.67 -9.90
N VAL A 382 -14.04 16.83 -11.00
CA VAL A 382 -13.72 15.79 -11.98
C VAL A 382 -12.34 16.06 -12.55
N VAL A 383 -11.52 15.03 -12.63
CA VAL A 383 -10.24 15.08 -13.32
C VAL A 383 -10.31 14.51 -14.73
N HIS A 384 -9.45 15.00 -15.59
CA HIS A 384 -9.15 14.47 -16.91
C HIS A 384 -7.64 14.46 -17.10
N ASP A 385 -7.16 13.59 -17.99
CA ASP A 385 -5.76 13.55 -18.37
C ASP A 385 -5.35 14.89 -19.00
N ASP A 386 -4.26 15.47 -18.51
CA ASP A 386 -3.66 16.68 -19.07
C ASP A 386 -2.13 16.65 -18.89
N MET A 387 -1.43 17.57 -19.56
CA MET A 387 0.03 17.73 -19.52
C MET A 387 0.81 16.51 -20.05
N GLU A 388 2.13 16.54 -19.90
CA GLU A 388 2.98 15.43 -20.32
C GLU A 388 2.99 14.31 -19.28
N CYS A 389 2.74 13.08 -19.73
CA CYS A 389 2.81 11.89 -18.87
C CYS A 389 4.24 11.62 -18.38
N SER A 390 4.38 11.44 -17.07
CA SER A 390 5.64 11.10 -16.41
C SER A 390 5.60 9.76 -15.66
N HIS A 391 4.43 9.32 -15.19
CA HIS A 391 4.26 8.06 -14.46
C HIS A 391 3.90 6.90 -15.39
N TYR A 392 4.51 5.74 -15.12
CA TYR A 392 4.29 4.50 -15.84
C TYR A 392 4.33 3.34 -14.85
N MET A 393 3.57 2.30 -15.11
CA MET A 393 3.61 1.08 -14.29
C MET A 393 3.41 -0.13 -15.17
N LYS A 394 4.11 -1.22 -14.90
CA LYS A 394 3.87 -2.48 -15.60
C LYS A 394 2.49 -3.01 -15.22
N ASN A 395 1.71 -3.46 -16.19
CA ASN A 395 0.43 -4.10 -15.90
C ASN A 395 0.68 -5.38 -15.10
N PHE A 396 0.13 -5.45 -13.89
CA PHE A 396 0.40 -6.54 -12.95
C PHE A 396 -0.04 -7.91 -13.49
N ASP A 397 -1.14 -7.94 -14.25
CA ASP A 397 -1.76 -9.18 -14.71
C ASP A 397 -1.13 -9.68 -16.04
N VAL A 398 -0.23 -8.89 -16.65
CA VAL A 398 0.49 -9.27 -17.87
C VAL A 398 1.76 -10.07 -17.54
N GLY A 399 1.75 -11.33 -17.96
CA GLY A 399 2.89 -12.24 -17.85
C GLY A 399 4.04 -11.94 -18.81
N HIS A 400 4.87 -12.95 -19.09
CA HIS A 400 5.99 -12.79 -20.02
C HIS A 400 5.53 -12.58 -21.47
N VAL A 401 5.97 -11.49 -22.10
CA VAL A 401 5.69 -11.18 -23.51
C VAL A 401 7.01 -11.13 -24.31
N PRO A 402 7.18 -11.94 -25.36
CA PRO A 402 8.40 -11.95 -26.17
C PRO A 402 8.46 -10.72 -27.10
N ILE A 403 9.35 -9.78 -26.79
CA ILE A 403 9.57 -8.56 -27.60
C ILE A 403 10.72 -8.76 -28.61
N ARG A 404 10.45 -8.48 -29.89
CA ARG A 404 11.45 -8.55 -30.97
C ARG A 404 12.29 -7.28 -31.13
N LEU A 405 11.70 -6.11 -30.85
CA LEU A 405 12.36 -4.81 -31.00
C LEU A 405 13.46 -4.66 -29.93
N PRO A 406 14.76 -4.55 -30.29
CA PRO A 406 15.85 -4.62 -29.32
C PRO A 406 15.77 -3.57 -28.20
N ARG A 407 15.43 -2.31 -28.53
CA ARG A 407 15.30 -1.24 -27.53
C ARG A 407 14.11 -1.43 -26.59
N ALA A 408 12.97 -1.91 -27.08
CA ALA A 408 11.80 -2.19 -26.23
C ALA A 408 12.04 -3.40 -25.34
N LYS A 409 12.74 -4.44 -25.86
CA LYS A 409 13.18 -5.58 -25.07
C LYS A 409 14.14 -5.16 -23.95
N HIS A 410 15.16 -4.36 -24.29
CA HIS A 410 16.09 -3.80 -23.32
C HIS A 410 15.37 -3.01 -22.23
N LEU A 411 14.51 -2.07 -22.61
CA LEU A 411 13.77 -1.25 -21.66
C LEU A 411 12.85 -2.08 -20.76
N LEU A 412 12.17 -3.11 -21.29
CA LEU A 412 11.37 -4.01 -20.48
C LEU A 412 12.21 -4.79 -19.47
N ASN A 413 13.43 -5.21 -19.83
CA ASN A 413 14.33 -5.85 -18.88
C ASN A 413 14.72 -4.88 -17.75
N VAL A 414 15.07 -3.64 -18.08
CA VAL A 414 15.35 -2.59 -17.08
C VAL A 414 14.16 -2.40 -16.15
N ILE A 415 12.93 -2.34 -16.68
CA ILE A 415 11.72 -2.21 -15.88
C ILE A 415 11.54 -3.41 -14.94
N ASN A 416 11.69 -4.64 -15.45
CA ASN A 416 11.53 -5.85 -14.64
C ASN A 416 12.59 -5.94 -13.53
N GLU A 417 13.83 -5.55 -13.81
CA GLU A 417 14.95 -5.64 -12.86
C GLU A 417 14.89 -4.58 -11.76
N ASN A 418 14.42 -3.36 -12.08
CA ASN A 418 14.47 -2.22 -11.17
C ASN A 418 13.14 -1.89 -10.50
N PHE A 419 12.01 -2.17 -11.16
CA PHE A 419 10.68 -1.77 -10.68
C PHE A 419 9.73 -2.96 -10.53
N GLY A 420 9.90 -4.02 -11.33
CA GLY A 420 8.97 -5.15 -11.35
C GLY A 420 7.57 -4.68 -11.77
N THR A 421 6.64 -4.65 -10.82
CA THR A 421 5.27 -4.13 -10.98
C THR A 421 5.02 -2.82 -10.23
N LEU A 422 6.03 -2.27 -9.56
CA LEU A 422 5.96 -0.94 -8.95
C LEU A 422 5.94 0.15 -10.04
N ALA A 423 5.34 1.29 -9.72
CA ALA A 423 5.32 2.43 -10.62
C ALA A 423 6.69 3.09 -10.69
N PHE A 424 7.00 3.70 -11.84
CA PHE A 424 8.22 4.42 -12.08
C PHE A 424 7.95 5.69 -12.90
N CYS A 425 8.97 6.57 -13.00
CA CYS A 425 8.90 7.74 -13.85
C CYS A 425 10.11 7.85 -14.79
N ARG A 426 10.01 8.76 -15.77
CA ARG A 426 11.09 9.00 -16.74
C ARG A 426 12.42 9.39 -16.08
N ARG A 427 12.39 10.26 -15.05
CA ARG A 427 13.61 10.64 -14.29
C ARG A 427 14.34 9.45 -13.70
N TRP A 428 13.61 8.40 -13.29
CA TRP A 428 14.23 7.20 -12.73
C TRP A 428 14.90 6.35 -13.82
N LEU A 429 14.34 6.30 -15.02
CA LEU A 429 15.04 5.72 -16.19
C LEU A 429 16.30 6.53 -16.52
N ASP A 430 16.21 7.87 -16.51
CA ASP A 430 17.36 8.75 -16.75
C ASP A 430 18.49 8.52 -15.73
N ARG A 431 18.15 8.37 -14.45
CA ARG A 431 19.09 8.05 -13.35
C ARG A 431 19.81 6.72 -13.56
N LEU A 432 19.17 5.75 -14.20
CA LEU A 432 19.77 4.45 -14.55
C LEU A 432 20.65 4.53 -15.81
N GLY A 433 20.78 5.71 -16.43
CA GLY A 433 21.57 5.93 -17.64
C GLY A 433 20.82 5.57 -18.93
N GLU A 434 19.52 5.28 -18.86
CA GLU A 434 18.72 5.06 -20.05
C GLU A 434 18.56 6.36 -20.82
N SER A 435 18.63 6.28 -22.16
CA SER A 435 18.44 7.43 -23.03
C SER A 435 17.74 7.04 -24.32
N LYS A 436 17.08 8.00 -24.98
CA LYS A 436 16.34 7.79 -26.24
C LYS A 436 15.30 6.64 -26.13
N TYR A 437 14.77 6.41 -24.93
CA TYR A 437 13.86 5.30 -24.62
C TYR A 437 12.38 5.62 -24.90
N LEU A 438 11.99 6.87 -25.12
CA LEU A 438 10.57 7.26 -25.24
C LEU A 438 9.77 6.46 -26.28
N MET A 439 10.36 6.18 -27.44
CA MET A 439 9.70 5.35 -28.46
C MET A 439 9.59 3.88 -28.02
N ALA A 440 10.59 3.37 -27.31
CA ALA A 440 10.55 2.03 -26.73
C ALA A 440 9.48 1.94 -25.64
N LEU A 441 9.38 2.96 -24.77
CA LEU A 441 8.36 3.07 -23.73
C LEU A 441 6.96 3.14 -24.34
N LYS A 442 6.75 3.98 -25.35
CA LYS A 442 5.50 4.04 -26.10
C LYS A 442 5.11 2.67 -26.68
N ASN A 443 6.06 1.94 -27.26
CA ASN A 443 5.79 0.59 -27.78
C ASN A 443 5.35 -0.38 -26.67
N LEU A 444 5.92 -0.29 -25.46
CA LEU A 444 5.48 -1.12 -24.33
C LEU A 444 4.04 -0.77 -23.90
N CYS A 445 3.66 0.51 -23.98
CA CYS A 445 2.30 0.97 -23.74
C CYS A 445 1.32 0.51 -24.83
N ASP A 446 1.69 0.66 -26.10
CA ASP A 446 0.86 0.21 -27.23
C ASP A 446 0.62 -1.32 -27.19
N LEU A 447 1.53 -2.08 -26.57
CA LEU A 447 1.41 -3.52 -26.35
C LEU A 447 0.63 -3.89 -25.07
N GLY A 448 0.21 -2.92 -24.26
CA GLY A 448 -0.47 -3.16 -22.98
C GLY A 448 0.40 -3.79 -21.90
N ILE A 449 1.73 -3.74 -22.04
CA ILE A 449 2.67 -4.30 -21.05
C ILE A 449 2.90 -3.28 -19.92
N VAL A 450 2.93 -1.99 -20.28
CA VAL A 450 3.15 -0.87 -19.37
C VAL A 450 2.01 0.12 -19.56
N ASP A 451 1.32 0.48 -18.50
CA ASP A 451 0.23 1.45 -18.56
C ASP A 451 0.77 2.86 -18.24
N PRO A 452 0.47 3.87 -19.06
CA PRO A 452 0.80 5.26 -18.76
C PRO A 452 -0.22 5.86 -17.77
N TYR A 453 0.27 6.62 -16.80
CA TYR A 453 -0.55 7.34 -15.82
C TYR A 453 -0.30 8.84 -15.96
N PRO A 454 -1.02 9.53 -16.86
CA PRO A 454 -0.84 10.96 -17.05
C PRO A 454 -1.32 11.76 -15.81
N PRO A 455 -0.85 13.01 -15.65
CA PRO A 455 -1.38 13.93 -14.67
C PRO A 455 -2.91 14.09 -14.77
N LEU A 456 -3.57 14.09 -13.61
CA LEU A 456 -5.02 14.14 -13.51
C LEU A 456 -5.46 15.53 -13.04
N CYS A 457 -6.05 16.32 -13.94
CA CYS A 457 -6.37 17.73 -13.73
C CYS A 457 -7.87 18.01 -13.72
N ASP A 458 -8.34 18.82 -12.77
CA ASP A 458 -9.64 19.48 -12.86
C ASP A 458 -9.50 20.75 -13.74
N THR A 459 -10.57 21.52 -13.90
CA THR A 459 -10.60 22.71 -14.74
C THR A 459 -9.57 23.75 -14.32
N LYS A 460 -8.77 24.22 -15.28
CA LYS A 460 -7.78 25.27 -15.07
C LYS A 460 -8.35 26.46 -14.29
N GLY A 461 -7.60 26.90 -13.28
CA GLY A 461 -7.97 28.01 -12.39
C GLY A 461 -8.70 27.60 -11.12
N CYS A 462 -9.08 26.32 -10.96
CA CYS A 462 -9.50 25.80 -9.67
C CYS A 462 -8.29 25.36 -8.82
N TYR A 463 -8.57 24.98 -7.57
CA TYR A 463 -7.60 24.47 -6.62
C TYR A 463 -8.05 23.12 -6.11
N THR A 464 -7.12 22.18 -6.02
CA THR A 464 -7.33 20.84 -5.46
C THR A 464 -6.37 20.59 -4.31
N ALA A 465 -6.84 19.91 -3.26
CA ALA A 465 -6.03 19.42 -2.14
C ALA A 465 -6.26 17.91 -1.94
N GLN A 466 -5.27 17.23 -1.38
CA GLN A 466 -5.24 15.79 -1.07
C GLN A 466 -4.67 15.57 0.35
N PHE A 467 -5.22 14.59 1.05
CA PHE A 467 -4.61 13.93 2.20
C PHE A 467 -4.85 12.44 2.08
N GLU A 468 -3.91 11.66 2.63
CA GLU A 468 -3.96 10.21 2.50
C GLU A 468 -3.23 9.48 3.62
N HIS A 469 -3.77 8.32 4.00
CA HIS A 469 -3.04 7.33 4.80
C HIS A 469 -3.26 5.90 4.32
N THR A 470 -2.20 5.11 4.39
CA THR A 470 -2.29 3.65 4.43
C THR A 470 -2.83 3.17 5.78
N ILE A 471 -3.83 2.29 5.75
CA ILE A 471 -4.39 1.57 6.90
C ILE A 471 -4.27 0.04 6.73
N LEU A 472 -4.07 -0.67 7.83
CA LEU A 472 -4.04 -2.13 7.90
C LEU A 472 -5.32 -2.63 8.60
N LEU A 473 -6.08 -3.50 7.95
CA LEU A 473 -7.26 -4.13 8.56
C LEU A 473 -6.84 -5.42 9.29
N ARG A 474 -6.10 -5.27 10.39
CA ARG A 474 -5.60 -6.40 11.18
C ARG A 474 -6.74 -7.14 11.89
N PRO A 475 -6.59 -8.44 12.22
CA PRO A 475 -7.64 -9.19 12.92
C PRO A 475 -8.07 -8.55 14.26
N THR A 476 -7.15 -7.92 14.99
CA THR A 476 -7.45 -7.36 16.32
C THR A 476 -7.90 -5.91 16.30
N CYS A 477 -7.42 -5.10 15.34
CA CYS A 477 -7.65 -3.66 15.27
C CYS A 477 -7.47 -3.14 13.84
N LYS A 478 -7.87 -1.89 13.61
CA LYS A 478 -7.46 -1.12 12.44
C LYS A 478 -6.22 -0.31 12.80
N GLU A 479 -5.12 -0.47 12.08
CA GLU A 479 -3.90 0.31 12.30
C GLU A 479 -3.72 1.35 11.19
N VAL A 480 -3.76 2.65 11.53
CA VAL A 480 -3.37 3.73 10.62
C VAL A 480 -1.84 3.82 10.64
N VAL A 481 -1.21 2.89 9.93
CA VAL A 481 0.23 2.62 10.03
C VAL A 481 1.09 3.82 9.64
N SER A 482 0.60 4.65 8.72
CA SER A 482 1.29 5.85 8.22
C SER A 482 1.00 7.13 9.02
N ARG A 483 0.14 7.07 10.05
CA ARG A 483 -0.13 8.21 10.94
C ARG A 483 1.15 8.73 11.58
N GLY A 484 1.25 10.04 11.78
CA GLY A 484 2.30 10.68 12.55
C GLY A 484 1.76 11.88 13.33
N ASP A 485 2.65 12.62 14.00
CA ASP A 485 2.28 13.80 14.80
C ASP A 485 1.82 14.99 13.93
N ASP A 486 1.96 14.86 12.62
CA ASP A 486 1.81 15.91 11.63
C ASP A 486 0.45 15.95 10.93
N TYR A 487 -0.16 14.79 10.63
CA TYR A 487 -1.54 14.69 10.11
C TYR A 487 -2.15 13.32 10.30
#